data_AF-A0A368FWF7-F1
#
_entry.id   AF-A0A368FWF7-F1
#
_cell.length_a   1.000
_cell.length_b   1.000
_cell.length_c   1.000
_cell.angle_alpha   90.00
_cell.angle_beta   90.00
_cell.angle_gamma   90.00
#
_symmetry.space_group_name_H-M   'P 1'
#
loop_
_entity.id
_entity.type
_entity.pdbx_description
1 polymer ?
#
loop_
_entity_poly.entity_id
_entity_poly.type
_entity_poly.pdbx_seq_one_letter_code
_entity_poly.pdbx_strand_id
1 'polypeptide(L)'
;MGSSQSGLLPQYSFLYRSPAQKSTLRNLALTFLAFLATSLFLDCVAYPSTISGTYVENATETSSLPVVQKSFDEILYKINTNTLETAPFIAEHLVPPFHDYWSVYVTSPAYNLSTCLVEKTMTTLRSAIMCYLSFHDEFVGNNRTISTETHNTRYCFEDNTFLNFTEAQASIVGNETLFSVVRHPIDRFLSGYVDKCVREASRDYRCYGCNEDLNCFVEKLYEYLWSAYSTNSTEYDFDLAHFAPQTW
;
A
#
# COMPACT_ATOMS: atom_id res chain seq x y z
N MET A 1 -30.16 -17.07 33.03
CA MET A 1 -29.43 -18.29 32.62
C MET A 1 -29.66 -18.46 31.12
N GLY A 2 -28.73 -18.26 30.20
CA GLY A 2 -27.34 -17.85 30.28
C GLY A 2 -26.82 -17.48 28.87
N SER A 3 -25.78 -16.63 28.86
CA SER A 3 -24.63 -16.53 27.93
C SER A 3 -24.86 -16.69 26.41
N SER A 4 -24.71 -15.63 25.59
CA SER A 4 -23.43 -15.09 25.07
C SER A 4 -22.58 -16.12 24.31
N GLN A 5 -22.51 -15.97 22.97
CA GLN A 5 -21.32 -16.30 22.19
C GLN A 5 -21.06 -15.22 21.16
N SER A 6 -19.99 -14.48 21.44
CA SER A 6 -19.19 -13.64 20.55
C SER A 6 -18.77 -14.38 19.29
N GLY A 7 -19.02 -13.79 18.12
CA GLY A 7 -18.52 -14.25 16.84
C GLY A 7 -17.00 -14.11 16.77
N LEU A 8 -16.32 -15.22 16.49
CA LEU A 8 -14.89 -15.30 16.25
C LEU A 8 -14.53 -14.66 14.91
N LEU A 9 -13.52 -13.78 14.94
CA LEU A 9 -12.75 -13.36 13.77
C LEU A 9 -12.02 -14.57 13.15
N PRO A 10 -11.91 -14.67 11.81
CA PRO A 10 -11.22 -15.78 11.18
C PRO A 10 -9.71 -15.72 11.49
N GLN A 11 -9.21 -16.79 12.11
CA GLN A 11 -7.79 -17.00 12.41
C GLN A 11 -6.99 -17.10 11.10
N TYR A 12 -6.14 -16.11 10.86
CA TYR A 12 -5.09 -16.17 9.85
C TYR A 12 -4.08 -17.27 10.22
N SER A 13 -4.23 -18.45 9.62
CA SER A 13 -3.27 -19.54 9.74
C SER A 13 -2.14 -19.35 8.73
N PHE A 14 -1.13 -18.55 9.09
CA PHE A 14 0.15 -18.56 8.37
C PHE A 14 1.00 -19.72 8.89
N LEU A 15 1.31 -20.66 8.01
CA LEU A 15 2.15 -21.82 8.28
C LEU A 15 3.54 -21.37 8.77
N TYR A 16 3.76 -21.56 10.06
CA TYR A 16 5.04 -21.43 10.75
C TYR A 16 6.06 -22.40 10.14
N ARG A 17 7.05 -21.89 9.40
CA ARG A 17 8.24 -22.68 9.06
C ARG A 17 9.33 -22.42 10.09
N SER A 18 9.51 -23.39 10.99
CA SER A 18 10.59 -23.40 11.99
C SER A 18 11.99 -23.40 11.33
N PRO A 19 13.01 -22.72 11.91
CA PRO A 19 14.38 -22.77 11.42
C PRO A 19 15.08 -24.04 11.93
N ALA A 20 15.48 -24.91 11.00
CA ALA A 20 16.41 -25.99 11.29
C ALA A 20 17.86 -25.46 11.42
N GLN A 21 18.51 -25.87 12.50
CA GLN A 21 19.84 -25.47 12.96
C GLN A 21 20.96 -26.30 12.30
N LYS A 22 22.14 -25.66 12.14
CA LYS A 22 23.52 -26.20 12.01
C LYS A 22 24.06 -26.65 10.64
N SER A 23 24.96 -25.82 10.11
CA SER A 23 26.38 -26.07 9.74
C SER A 23 26.80 -24.94 8.78
N THR A 24 27.93 -24.24 8.88
CA THR A 24 29.29 -24.77 8.88
C THR A 24 30.25 -23.64 9.28
N LEU A 25 30.97 -23.83 10.38
CA LEU A 25 32.01 -22.96 10.91
C LEU A 25 33.30 -23.17 10.10
N ARG A 26 33.28 -22.79 8.81
CA ARG A 26 34.43 -22.95 7.91
C ARG A 26 34.37 -22.01 6.70
N ASN A 27 33.97 -20.75 6.89
CA ASN A 27 34.07 -19.71 5.85
C ASN A 27 34.37 -18.29 6.36
N LEU A 28 34.56 -18.10 7.68
CA LEU A 28 34.87 -16.79 8.28
C LEU A 28 36.35 -16.39 8.22
N ALA A 29 37.25 -17.31 7.87
CA ALA A 29 38.68 -17.01 7.76
C ALA A 29 39.12 -16.50 6.37
N LEU A 30 38.27 -16.68 5.33
CA LEU A 30 38.58 -16.29 3.94
C LEU A 30 37.95 -14.95 3.54
N THR A 31 36.92 -14.49 4.24
CA THR A 31 36.31 -13.17 4.01
C THR A 31 37.03 -12.03 4.73
N PHE A 32 37.77 -12.31 5.81
CA PHE A 32 38.56 -11.29 6.52
C PHE A 32 39.84 -10.86 5.79
N LEU A 33 40.36 -11.68 4.87
CA LEU A 33 41.54 -11.34 4.04
C LEU A 33 41.20 -10.57 2.76
N ALA A 34 39.92 -10.49 2.37
CA ALA A 34 39.47 -9.69 1.22
C ALA A 34 39.10 -8.24 1.59
N PHE A 35 38.91 -7.94 2.89
CA PHE A 35 38.55 -6.60 3.37
C PHE A 35 39.75 -5.67 3.64
N LEU A 36 40.99 -6.16 3.56
CA LEU A 36 42.21 -5.38 3.74
C LEU A 36 42.87 -4.93 2.42
N ALA A 37 42.31 -5.30 1.27
CA ALA A 37 42.90 -5.04 -0.05
C ALA A 37 42.16 -3.99 -0.90
N THR A 38 41.10 -3.36 -0.39
CA THR A 38 40.36 -2.31 -1.13
C THR A 38 40.22 -0.98 -0.38
N SER A 39 40.80 -0.86 0.81
CA SER A 39 40.86 0.39 1.59
C SER A 39 41.98 1.36 1.15
N LEU A 40 42.48 1.24 -0.09
CA LEU A 40 43.55 2.11 -0.63
C LEU A 40 43.27 2.69 -2.02
N PHE A 41 42.00 2.76 -2.45
CA PHE A 41 41.63 3.51 -3.65
C PHE A 41 40.21 4.06 -3.47
N LEU A 42 40.10 5.29 -2.94
CA LEU A 42 39.12 6.34 -3.29
C LEU A 42 39.17 7.46 -2.24
N ASP A 43 40.36 8.05 -2.05
CA ASP A 43 40.47 9.45 -1.64
C ASP A 43 40.68 10.28 -2.92
N CYS A 44 40.08 11.47 -2.95
CA CYS A 44 40.08 12.46 -4.04
C CYS A 44 38.96 12.34 -5.09
N VAL A 45 37.73 12.73 -4.71
CA VAL A 45 37.02 13.83 -5.42
C VAL A 45 36.17 14.59 -4.40
N ALA A 46 36.74 15.63 -3.79
CA ALA A 46 35.99 16.64 -3.07
C ALA A 46 35.40 17.62 -4.09
N TYR A 47 34.08 17.56 -4.32
CA TYR A 47 33.36 18.63 -5.00
C TYR A 47 32.83 19.63 -3.95
N PRO A 48 33.23 20.91 -4.00
CA PRO A 48 32.62 21.94 -3.17
C PRO A 48 31.33 22.42 -3.84
N SER A 49 30.17 21.97 -3.36
CA SER A 49 28.89 22.62 -3.69
C SER A 49 28.54 23.61 -2.59
N THR A 50 29.01 24.85 -2.76
CA THR A 50 28.44 26.04 -2.12
C THR A 50 26.97 26.16 -2.50
N ILE A 51 26.06 25.81 -1.61
CA ILE A 51 24.64 26.18 -1.73
C ILE A 51 24.50 27.57 -1.14
N SER A 52 24.47 28.56 -2.04
CA SER A 52 24.05 29.92 -1.72
C SER A 52 22.58 29.91 -1.32
N GLY A 53 22.28 30.47 -0.15
CA GLY A 53 20.91 30.64 0.32
C GLY A 53 20.11 31.48 -0.66
N THR A 54 19.04 30.90 -1.20
CA THR A 54 17.96 31.62 -1.85
C THR A 54 16.75 31.62 -0.94
N TYR A 55 16.24 32.81 -0.72
CA TYR A 55 15.10 33.18 0.12
C TYR A 55 13.92 32.21 -0.02
N VAL A 56 13.43 31.73 1.12
CA VAL A 56 12.10 31.13 1.25
C VAL A 56 11.09 32.28 1.09
N GLU A 57 10.47 32.38 -0.08
CA GLU A 57 9.24 33.15 -0.22
C GLU A 57 8.16 32.41 0.58
N ASN A 58 7.58 33.13 1.55
CA ASN A 58 6.41 32.68 2.29
C ASN A 58 5.29 32.36 1.28
N ALA A 59 4.98 31.08 1.12
CA ALA A 59 3.74 30.65 0.49
C ALA A 59 2.60 31.02 1.45
N THR A 60 1.94 32.13 1.17
CA THR A 60 0.69 32.52 1.80
C THR A 60 -0.33 31.41 1.56
N GLU A 61 -0.79 30.82 2.66
CA GLU A 61 -1.77 29.75 2.72
C GLU A 61 -3.15 30.27 2.24
N THR A 62 -3.42 30.13 0.94
CA THR A 62 -4.78 30.24 0.41
C THR A 62 -5.41 28.85 0.39
N SER A 63 -6.18 28.55 1.44
CA SER A 63 -7.09 27.40 1.53
C SER A 63 -7.92 27.24 0.23
N SER A 64 -7.57 26.25 -0.58
CA SER A 64 -8.18 25.95 -1.89
C SER A 64 -9.42 25.03 -1.79
N LEU A 65 -10.01 24.89 -0.60
CA LEU A 65 -11.14 23.97 -0.33
C LEU A 65 -12.43 24.16 -1.17
N PRO A 66 -12.83 25.35 -1.67
CA PRO A 66 -14.14 25.48 -2.35
C PRO A 66 -14.17 24.92 -3.78
N VAL A 67 -13.05 24.98 -4.51
CA VAL A 67 -13.00 24.66 -5.94
C VAL A 67 -12.91 23.15 -6.17
N VAL A 68 -12.16 22.45 -5.33
CA VAL A 68 -11.96 21.00 -5.43
C VAL A 68 -13.26 20.25 -5.13
N GLN A 69 -13.96 20.62 -4.05
CA GLN A 69 -15.22 19.97 -3.67
C GLN A 69 -16.30 20.11 -4.75
N LYS A 70 -16.46 21.33 -5.29
CA LYS A 70 -17.42 21.61 -6.37
C LYS A 70 -17.14 20.78 -7.63
N SER A 71 -15.87 20.51 -7.92
CA SER A 71 -15.46 19.68 -9.07
C SER A 71 -15.79 18.21 -8.88
N PHE A 72 -15.70 17.70 -7.64
CA PHE A 72 -15.98 16.30 -7.34
C PHE A 72 -17.47 16.00 -7.40
N ASP A 73 -18.31 16.88 -6.83
CA ASP A 73 -19.76 16.76 -6.88
C ASP A 73 -20.28 16.78 -8.33
N GLU A 74 -19.65 17.58 -9.20
CA GLU A 74 -19.96 17.61 -10.63
C GLU A 74 -19.60 16.29 -11.34
N ILE A 75 -18.44 15.71 -11.03
CA ILE A 75 -18.02 14.42 -11.58
C ILE A 75 -18.97 13.31 -11.13
N LEU A 76 -19.31 13.28 -9.83
CA LEU A 76 -20.27 12.32 -9.29
C LEU A 76 -21.64 12.46 -9.95
N TYR A 77 -22.11 13.69 -10.14
CA TYR A 77 -23.35 13.94 -10.85
C TYR A 77 -23.30 13.39 -12.28
N LYS A 78 -22.21 13.64 -13.02
CA LYS A 78 -22.03 13.12 -14.38
C LYS A 78 -22.01 11.60 -14.45
N ILE A 79 -21.38 10.94 -13.49
CA ILE A 79 -21.36 9.49 -13.38
C ILE A 79 -22.76 8.94 -13.10
N ASN A 80 -23.44 9.48 -12.09
CA ASN A 80 -24.78 9.02 -11.68
C ASN A 80 -25.86 9.28 -12.74
N THR A 81 -25.64 10.26 -13.62
CA THR A 81 -26.56 10.58 -14.73
C THR A 81 -26.13 10.00 -16.07
N ASN A 82 -25.05 9.21 -16.14
CA ASN A 82 -24.47 8.69 -17.37
C ASN A 82 -24.17 9.78 -18.42
N THR A 83 -23.72 10.95 -17.97
CA THR A 83 -23.36 12.10 -18.82
C THR A 83 -21.86 12.38 -18.84
N LEU A 84 -21.06 11.55 -18.17
CA LEU A 84 -19.60 11.65 -18.21
C LEU A 84 -19.09 11.33 -19.63
N GLU A 85 -18.34 12.26 -20.21
CA GLU A 85 -17.69 12.05 -21.50
C GLU A 85 -16.53 11.06 -21.33
N THR A 86 -16.65 9.89 -21.95
CA THR A 86 -15.69 8.78 -21.84
C THR A 86 -14.94 8.49 -23.14
N ALA A 87 -15.19 9.26 -24.20
CA ALA A 87 -14.52 9.10 -25.48
C ALA A 87 -12.98 9.17 -25.33
N PRO A 88 -12.22 8.31 -26.03
CA PRO A 88 -12.64 7.39 -27.09
C PRO A 88 -13.18 6.03 -26.59
N PHE A 89 -13.34 5.86 -25.28
CA PHE A 89 -13.81 4.61 -24.69
C PHE A 89 -15.33 4.49 -24.72
N ILE A 90 -15.82 3.26 -24.86
CA ILE A 90 -17.25 2.91 -24.82
C ILE A 90 -17.63 2.74 -23.35
N ALA A 91 -18.55 3.57 -22.86
CA ALA A 91 -18.92 3.63 -21.44
C ALA A 91 -19.38 2.28 -20.88
N GLU A 92 -20.12 1.50 -21.67
CA GLU A 92 -20.66 0.18 -21.28
C GLU A 92 -19.56 -0.87 -21.06
N HIS A 93 -18.36 -0.63 -21.58
CA HIS A 93 -17.20 -1.51 -21.40
C HIS A 93 -16.31 -1.05 -20.24
N LEU A 94 -16.58 0.10 -19.64
CA LEU A 94 -15.83 0.60 -18.49
C LEU A 94 -16.41 0.03 -17.20
N VAL A 95 -15.52 -0.43 -16.31
CA VAL A 95 -15.89 -0.75 -14.94
C VAL A 95 -16.30 0.55 -14.22
N PRO A 96 -17.52 0.67 -13.65
CA PRO A 96 -17.97 1.83 -12.93
C PRO A 96 -17.03 2.13 -11.78
N PRO A 97 -16.78 3.42 -11.57
CA PRO A 97 -15.94 3.88 -10.48
C PRO A 97 -16.67 3.75 -9.15
N PHE A 98 -15.92 3.99 -8.06
CA PHE A 98 -16.46 4.13 -6.70
C PHE A 98 -17.20 2.90 -6.15
N HIS A 99 -16.81 1.70 -6.61
CA HIS A 99 -17.22 0.45 -5.97
C HIS A 99 -16.43 0.23 -4.67
N ASP A 100 -17.12 0.04 -3.55
CA ASP A 100 -16.51 -0.31 -2.27
C ASP A 100 -16.23 -1.81 -2.23
N TYR A 101 -15.05 -2.19 -2.74
CA TYR A 101 -14.60 -3.58 -2.81
C TYR A 101 -13.89 -4.02 -1.53
N TRP A 102 -12.70 -3.48 -1.31
CA TRP A 102 -11.82 -3.84 -0.21
C TRP A 102 -10.99 -2.62 0.16
N SER A 103 -10.92 -2.34 1.45
CA SER A 103 -10.21 -1.18 1.97
C SER A 103 -9.44 -1.56 3.23
N VAL A 104 -8.23 -1.00 3.35
CA VAL A 104 -7.39 -1.13 4.53
C VAL A 104 -6.98 0.25 4.95
N TYR A 105 -7.19 0.58 6.20
CA TYR A 105 -6.86 1.87 6.79
C TYR A 105 -5.76 1.70 7.82
N VAL A 106 -4.85 2.66 7.88
CA VAL A 106 -3.87 2.76 8.97
C VAL A 106 -4.03 4.10 9.64
N THR A 107 -4.07 4.11 10.97
CA THR A 107 -4.29 5.34 11.74
C THR A 107 -3.08 5.71 12.58
N SER A 108 -3.01 7.00 12.90
CA SER A 108 -2.06 7.58 13.84
C SER A 108 -2.81 8.53 14.78
N PRO A 109 -3.42 7.99 15.85
CA PRO A 109 -4.27 8.76 16.77
C PRO A 109 -3.57 9.98 17.37
N ALA A 110 -2.29 9.88 17.71
CA ALA A 110 -1.51 10.99 18.27
C ALA A 110 -1.43 12.23 17.35
N TYR A 111 -1.64 12.04 16.05
CA TYR A 111 -1.56 13.09 15.03
C TYR A 111 -2.88 13.33 14.30
N ASN A 112 -3.96 12.67 14.71
CA ASN A 112 -5.26 12.68 14.03
C ASN A 112 -5.18 12.36 12.53
N LEU A 113 -4.30 11.45 12.16
CA LEU A 113 -4.09 11.04 10.76
C LEU A 113 -4.68 9.67 10.51
N SER A 114 -5.35 9.53 9.37
CA SER A 114 -5.76 8.23 8.83
C SER A 114 -5.38 8.14 7.37
N THR A 115 -5.04 6.93 6.92
CA THR A 115 -4.74 6.72 5.52
C THR A 115 -5.30 5.42 4.97
N CYS A 116 -5.92 5.50 3.80
CA CYS A 116 -6.31 4.32 3.02
C CYS A 116 -5.08 3.76 2.28
N LEU A 117 -4.82 2.47 2.45
CA LEU A 117 -3.77 1.74 1.76
C LEU A 117 -4.29 1.21 0.43
N VAL A 118 -3.95 1.93 -0.64
CA VAL A 118 -4.08 1.40 -2.00
C VAL A 118 -2.83 0.60 -2.33
N GLU A 119 -2.98 -0.68 -2.68
CA GLU A 119 -1.80 -1.52 -2.93
C GLU A 119 -0.89 -0.93 -4.01
N LYS A 120 0.42 -1.19 -3.86
CA LYS A 120 1.48 -0.69 -4.75
C LYS A 120 1.63 0.84 -4.80
N THR A 121 1.05 1.58 -3.84
CA THR A 121 1.32 3.02 -3.61
C THR A 121 2.10 3.24 -2.32
N MET A 122 3.23 2.53 -2.20
CA MET A 122 4.15 2.68 -1.06
C MET A 122 3.49 2.26 0.29
N THR A 123 2.61 1.25 0.26
CA THR A 123 1.82 0.81 1.43
C THR A 123 2.69 0.38 2.61
N THR A 124 3.76 -0.40 2.37
CA THR A 124 4.67 -0.84 3.44
C THR A 124 5.37 0.33 4.14
N LEU A 125 5.91 1.29 3.39
CA LEU A 125 6.55 2.47 3.99
C LEU A 125 5.53 3.31 4.75
N ARG A 126 4.31 3.45 4.19
CA ARG A 126 3.26 4.24 4.83
C ARG A 126 2.83 3.62 6.15
N SER A 127 2.60 2.31 6.20
CA SER A 127 2.34 1.60 7.45
C SER A 127 3.47 1.80 8.46
N ALA A 128 4.73 1.74 8.02
CA ALA A 128 5.89 1.95 8.88
C ALA A 128 5.95 3.38 9.47
N ILE A 129 5.68 4.40 8.65
CA ILE A 129 5.62 5.81 9.08
C ILE A 129 4.50 6.00 10.10
N MET A 130 3.30 5.50 9.81
CA MET A 130 2.15 5.64 10.72
C MET A 130 2.38 4.92 12.06
N CYS A 131 3.01 3.75 12.02
CA CYS A 131 3.44 3.00 13.20
C CYS A 131 4.46 3.78 14.02
N TYR A 132 5.48 4.35 13.37
CA TYR A 132 6.47 5.22 14.04
C TYR A 132 5.85 6.46 14.68
N LEU A 133 4.87 7.08 14.02
CA LEU A 133 4.16 8.25 14.56
C LEU A 133 3.27 7.89 15.77
N SER A 134 2.68 6.69 15.77
CA SER A 134 1.74 6.28 16.82
C SER A 134 2.43 5.70 18.05
N PHE A 135 3.51 4.95 17.83
CA PHE A 135 4.18 4.11 18.83
C PHE A 135 5.70 4.33 18.77
N HIS A 136 6.13 5.59 18.85
CA HIS A 136 7.53 5.97 18.62
C HIS A 136 8.51 5.22 19.54
N ASP A 137 8.25 5.24 20.84
CA ASP A 137 9.14 4.67 21.85
C ASP A 137 9.21 3.14 21.73
N GLU A 138 8.09 2.47 21.47
CA GLU A 138 8.04 1.03 21.24
C GLU A 138 8.71 0.64 19.92
N PHE A 139 8.49 1.41 18.86
CA PHE A 139 9.07 1.17 17.54
C PHE A 139 10.60 1.27 17.60
N VAL A 140 11.13 2.37 18.14
CA VAL A 140 12.57 2.59 18.29
C VAL A 140 13.16 1.64 19.33
N GLY A 141 12.47 1.42 20.45
CA GLY A 141 12.90 0.52 21.53
C GLY A 141 13.05 -0.94 21.09
N ASN A 142 12.29 -1.38 20.08
CA ASN A 142 12.42 -2.70 19.46
C ASN A 142 13.40 -2.73 18.27
N ASN A 143 14.27 -1.73 18.14
CA ASN A 143 15.26 -1.60 17.06
C ASN A 143 14.64 -1.64 15.66
N ARG A 144 13.42 -1.12 15.51
CA ARG A 144 12.76 -1.02 14.20
C ARG A 144 13.22 0.25 13.49
N THR A 145 13.35 0.17 12.17
CA THR A 145 13.49 1.36 11.33
C THR A 145 12.47 1.33 10.20
N ILE A 146 12.01 2.52 9.80
CA ILE A 146 11.05 2.69 8.70
C ILE A 146 11.56 2.01 7.42
N SER A 147 12.87 2.07 7.15
CA SER A 147 13.50 1.52 5.94
C SER A 147 13.62 -0.01 5.92
N THR A 148 13.48 -0.68 7.06
CA THR A 148 13.61 -2.15 7.16
C THR A 148 12.27 -2.86 7.36
N GLU A 149 11.17 -2.11 7.51
CA GLU A 149 9.84 -2.71 7.57
C GLU A 149 9.52 -3.45 6.27
N THR A 150 8.90 -4.62 6.40
CA THR A 150 8.40 -5.41 5.27
C THR A 150 6.92 -5.69 5.48
N HIS A 151 6.18 -5.99 4.40
CA HIS A 151 4.75 -6.32 4.50
C HIS A 151 4.46 -7.44 5.52
N ASN A 152 5.33 -8.46 5.59
CA ASN A 152 5.16 -9.64 6.44
C ASN A 152 5.56 -9.43 7.89
N THR A 153 6.29 -8.35 8.20
CA THR A 153 6.88 -8.13 9.53
C THR A 153 6.46 -6.79 10.13
N ARG A 154 5.36 -6.19 9.67
CA ARG A 154 4.87 -4.89 10.15
C ARG A 154 4.67 -4.90 11.67
N TYR A 155 5.39 -4.03 12.38
CA TYR A 155 5.40 -4.03 13.85
C TYR A 155 4.01 -3.74 14.45
N CYS A 156 3.33 -2.67 14.01
CA CYS A 156 2.05 -2.23 14.58
C CYS A 156 0.81 -2.76 13.84
N PHE A 157 0.93 -3.82 13.03
CA PHE A 157 -0.17 -4.24 12.14
C PHE A 157 -1.48 -4.47 12.89
N GLU A 158 -1.44 -5.17 14.02
CA GLU A 158 -2.63 -5.48 14.82
C GLU A 158 -3.15 -4.27 15.63
N ASP A 159 -2.34 -3.23 15.81
CA ASP A 159 -2.63 -2.12 16.71
C ASP A 159 -3.28 -0.92 16.00
N ASN A 160 -2.89 -0.66 14.74
CA ASN A 160 -3.35 0.53 14.02
C ASN A 160 -3.84 0.27 12.59
N THR A 161 -4.08 -0.98 12.22
CA THR A 161 -4.66 -1.34 10.92
C THR A 161 -6.11 -1.75 11.06
N PHE A 162 -6.97 -1.22 10.20
CA PHE A 162 -8.40 -1.45 10.21
C PHE A 162 -8.86 -1.89 8.82
N LEU A 163 -9.79 -2.84 8.76
CA LEU A 163 -10.43 -3.28 7.51
C LEU A 163 -11.74 -2.53 7.23
N ASN A 164 -12.09 -1.59 8.10
CA ASN A 164 -13.33 -0.85 8.03
C ASN A 164 -13.06 0.63 8.33
N PHE A 165 -13.60 1.52 7.49
CA PHE A 165 -13.42 2.96 7.64
C PHE A 165 -14.02 3.49 8.95
N THR A 166 -15.20 3.00 9.34
CA THR A 166 -15.89 3.43 10.57
C THR A 166 -15.06 3.09 11.81
N GLU A 167 -14.44 1.91 11.83
CA GLU A 167 -13.54 1.50 12.93
C GLU A 167 -12.26 2.35 12.95
N ALA A 168 -11.68 2.62 11.78
CA ALA A 168 -10.52 3.49 11.65
C ALA A 168 -10.83 4.90 12.18
N GLN A 169 -11.95 5.47 11.75
CA GLN A 169 -12.40 6.79 12.18
C GLN A 169 -12.68 6.83 13.69
N ALA A 170 -13.30 5.77 14.26
CA ALA A 170 -13.55 5.67 15.69
C ALA A 170 -12.27 5.60 16.54
N SER A 171 -11.13 5.23 15.94
CA SER A 171 -9.82 5.22 16.61
C SER A 171 -9.20 6.61 16.77
N ILE A 172 -9.72 7.63 16.08
CA ILE A 172 -9.22 9.01 16.11
C ILE A 172 -10.13 9.88 16.99
N VAL A 173 -9.53 10.68 17.86
CA VAL A 173 -10.25 11.65 18.69
C VAL A 173 -10.03 13.06 18.15
N GLY A 174 -11.09 13.68 17.64
CA GLY A 174 -11.07 15.07 17.15
C GLY A 174 -11.13 15.15 15.62
N ASN A 175 -10.53 16.22 15.07
CA ASN A 175 -10.57 16.47 13.64
C ASN A 175 -9.56 15.58 12.91
N GLU A 176 -10.08 14.55 12.25
CA GLU A 176 -9.30 13.62 11.43
C GLU A 176 -8.86 14.25 10.10
N THR A 177 -7.60 14.07 9.74
CA THR A 177 -7.12 14.24 8.37
C THR A 177 -6.98 12.87 7.71
N LEU A 178 -7.93 12.56 6.82
CA LEU A 178 -7.90 11.37 5.98
C LEU A 178 -7.16 11.68 4.67
N PHE A 179 -6.17 10.85 4.32
CA PHE A 179 -5.44 11.00 3.06
C PHE A 179 -5.13 9.66 2.41
N SER A 180 -4.86 9.69 1.11
CA SER A 180 -4.29 8.56 0.39
C SER A 180 -3.14 9.05 -0.49
N VAL A 181 -2.10 8.24 -0.63
CA VAL A 181 -1.08 8.44 -1.67
C VAL A 181 -1.44 7.56 -2.84
N VAL A 182 -1.52 8.18 -4.01
CA VAL A 182 -1.78 7.54 -5.29
C VAL A 182 -0.53 7.56 -6.16
N ARG A 183 -0.51 6.73 -7.19
CA ARG A 183 0.59 6.60 -8.16
C ARG A 183 -0.01 6.38 -9.54
N HIS A 184 0.57 6.97 -10.58
CA HIS A 184 0.14 6.82 -11.99
C HIS A 184 -0.42 5.40 -12.29
N PRO A 185 -1.64 5.25 -12.87
CA PRO A 185 -2.35 3.97 -12.85
C PRO A 185 -1.56 2.85 -13.52
N ILE A 186 -0.92 3.19 -14.65
CA ILE A 186 -0.09 2.26 -15.43
C ILE A 186 1.14 1.83 -14.64
N ASP A 187 1.79 2.75 -13.93
CA ASP A 187 2.97 2.41 -13.13
C ASP A 187 2.61 1.53 -11.93
N ARG A 188 1.46 1.80 -11.31
CA ARG A 188 0.92 0.98 -10.21
C ARG A 188 0.61 -0.42 -10.72
N PHE A 189 -0.08 -0.53 -11.85
CA PHE A 189 -0.40 -1.79 -12.51
C PHE A 189 0.88 -2.59 -12.83
N LEU A 190 1.85 -1.99 -13.52
CA LEU A 190 3.11 -2.65 -13.87
C LEU A 190 3.90 -3.09 -12.63
N SER A 191 3.94 -2.23 -11.60
CA SER A 191 4.57 -2.59 -10.32
C SER A 191 3.87 -3.76 -9.65
N GLY A 192 2.53 -3.82 -9.72
CA GLY A 192 1.74 -4.93 -9.20
C GLY A 192 2.02 -6.23 -9.96
N TYR A 193 1.98 -6.16 -11.28
CA TYR A 193 2.19 -7.30 -12.18
C TYR A 193 3.59 -7.89 -12.02
N VAL A 194 4.62 -7.08 -12.08
CA VAL A 194 6.01 -7.57 -11.93
C VAL A 194 6.26 -8.14 -10.54
N ASP A 195 5.74 -7.50 -9.49
CA ASP A 195 5.91 -7.98 -8.12
C ASP A 195 5.15 -9.29 -7.87
N LYS A 196 3.84 -9.31 -8.15
CA LYS A 196 2.97 -10.44 -7.80
C LYS A 196 2.97 -11.56 -8.83
N CYS A 197 2.98 -11.23 -10.12
CA CYS A 197 2.79 -12.21 -11.19
C CYS A 197 4.10 -12.74 -11.79
N VAL A 198 5.19 -11.99 -11.70
CA VAL A 198 6.49 -12.41 -12.28
C VAL A 198 7.47 -12.83 -11.19
N ARG A 199 7.62 -12.03 -10.12
CA ARG A 199 8.60 -12.32 -9.06
C ARG A 199 8.09 -13.29 -8.00
N GLU A 200 6.85 -13.12 -7.54
CA GLU A 200 6.29 -13.91 -6.44
C GLU A 200 5.48 -15.13 -6.88
N ALA A 201 5.04 -15.21 -8.14
CA ALA A 201 4.21 -16.30 -8.64
C ALA A 201 5.03 -17.59 -8.84
N SER A 202 5.37 -18.27 -7.74
CA SER A 202 6.00 -19.58 -7.79
C SER A 202 4.96 -20.67 -8.12
N ARG A 203 4.55 -20.76 -9.39
CA ARG A 203 3.77 -21.89 -9.97
C ARG A 203 2.52 -22.34 -9.18
N ASP A 204 1.54 -21.46 -9.08
CA ASP A 204 0.18 -21.81 -8.66
C ASP A 204 -0.84 -20.86 -9.33
N TYR A 205 -2.14 -21.05 -9.10
CA TYR A 205 -3.30 -20.27 -9.62
C TYR A 205 -3.26 -18.73 -9.43
N ARG A 206 -2.16 -18.17 -8.92
CA ARG A 206 -1.89 -16.73 -8.83
C ARG A 206 -1.94 -16.05 -10.18
N CYS A 207 -2.32 -14.79 -10.17
CA CYS A 207 -2.54 -13.99 -11.37
C CYS A 207 -3.45 -14.72 -12.36
N TYR A 208 -4.53 -15.28 -11.80
CA TYR A 208 -5.59 -15.98 -12.53
C TYR A 208 -5.11 -17.16 -13.39
N GLY A 209 -3.96 -17.75 -13.06
CA GLY A 209 -3.39 -18.87 -13.81
C GLY A 209 -2.83 -18.50 -15.19
N CYS A 210 -2.56 -17.22 -15.45
CA CYS A 210 -2.10 -16.74 -16.75
C CYS A 210 -0.61 -16.99 -17.04
N ASN A 211 0.17 -17.50 -16.08
CA ASN A 211 1.59 -17.88 -16.27
C ASN A 211 2.43 -16.80 -17.00
N GLU A 212 2.39 -15.57 -16.50
CA GLU A 212 3.11 -14.41 -17.06
C GLU A 212 2.62 -13.95 -18.46
N ASP A 213 1.49 -14.45 -18.97
CA ASP A 213 0.80 -13.85 -20.12
C ASP A 213 0.03 -12.59 -19.67
N LEU A 214 0.52 -11.43 -20.09
CA LEU A 214 -0.08 -10.14 -19.75
C LEU A 214 -1.46 -9.94 -20.39
N ASN A 215 -1.69 -10.45 -21.59
CA ASN A 215 -2.98 -10.30 -22.26
C ASN A 215 -4.04 -11.12 -21.53
N CYS A 216 -3.73 -12.39 -21.23
CA CYS A 216 -4.57 -13.23 -20.38
C CYS A 216 -4.89 -12.55 -19.04
N PHE A 217 -3.86 -11.97 -18.40
CA PHE A 217 -4.03 -11.34 -17.10
C PHE A 217 -4.94 -10.13 -17.15
N VAL A 218 -4.80 -9.25 -18.15
CA VAL A 218 -5.66 -8.06 -18.31
C VAL A 218 -7.11 -8.47 -18.58
N GLU A 219 -7.34 -9.48 -19.43
CA GLU A 219 -8.67 -10.02 -19.69
C GLU A 219 -9.31 -10.58 -18.41
N LYS A 220 -8.57 -11.37 -17.63
CA LYS A 220 -9.07 -11.92 -16.37
C LYS A 220 -9.28 -10.84 -15.32
N LEU A 221 -8.36 -9.90 -15.15
CA LEU A 221 -8.54 -8.79 -14.22
C LEU A 221 -9.82 -7.99 -14.54
N TYR A 222 -10.09 -7.74 -15.83
CA TYR A 222 -11.33 -7.10 -16.26
C TYR A 222 -12.56 -7.92 -15.86
N GLU A 223 -12.58 -9.23 -16.14
CA GLU A 223 -13.67 -10.13 -15.73
C GLU A 223 -13.91 -10.10 -14.21
N TYR A 224 -12.85 -10.15 -13.40
CA TYR A 224 -12.95 -10.14 -11.94
C TYR A 224 -13.40 -8.79 -11.37
N LEU A 225 -12.98 -7.66 -11.96
CA LEU A 225 -13.50 -6.33 -11.62
C LEU A 225 -15.00 -6.25 -11.92
N TRP A 226 -15.44 -6.79 -13.06
CA TRP A 226 -16.85 -6.90 -13.45
C TRP A 226 -17.65 -7.80 -12.53
N SER A 227 -17.10 -8.95 -12.16
CA SER A 227 -17.72 -9.82 -11.18
C SER A 227 -17.89 -9.11 -9.84
N ALA A 228 -16.83 -8.50 -9.30
CA ALA A 228 -16.87 -7.83 -8.01
C ALA A 228 -17.92 -6.70 -7.97
N TYR A 229 -17.99 -5.89 -9.02
CA TYR A 229 -19.00 -4.85 -9.15
C TYR A 229 -20.42 -5.43 -9.26
N SER A 230 -20.65 -6.35 -10.20
CA SER A 230 -22.00 -6.88 -10.49
C SER A 230 -22.60 -7.70 -9.36
N THR A 231 -21.78 -8.37 -8.56
CA THR A 231 -22.23 -9.12 -7.38
C THR A 231 -22.18 -8.29 -6.10
N ASN A 232 -21.78 -7.01 -6.18
CA ASN A 232 -21.52 -6.14 -5.04
C ASN A 232 -20.61 -6.83 -3.99
N SER A 233 -19.58 -7.54 -4.47
CA SER A 233 -18.68 -8.30 -3.60
C SER A 233 -17.76 -7.38 -2.84
N THR A 234 -17.57 -7.71 -1.56
CA THR A 234 -16.54 -7.17 -0.67
C THR A 234 -15.55 -8.24 -0.21
N GLU A 235 -15.61 -9.42 -0.81
CA GLU A 235 -14.77 -10.56 -0.44
C GLU A 235 -13.33 -10.35 -0.92
N TYR A 236 -12.38 -10.54 -0.01
CA TYR A 236 -10.96 -10.43 -0.33
C TYR A 236 -10.54 -11.52 -1.32
N ASP A 237 -10.09 -11.09 -2.49
CA ASP A 237 -9.36 -11.88 -3.46
C ASP A 237 -7.96 -11.30 -3.56
N PHE A 238 -6.95 -12.16 -3.44
CA PHE A 238 -5.58 -11.67 -3.36
C PHE A 238 -5.14 -10.95 -4.63
N ASP A 239 -5.45 -11.48 -5.80
CA ASP A 239 -5.02 -10.85 -7.04
C ASP A 239 -5.80 -9.53 -7.19
N LEU A 240 -7.12 -9.57 -7.08
CA LEU A 240 -7.96 -8.37 -7.21
C LEU A 240 -7.58 -7.28 -6.21
N ALA A 241 -7.31 -7.59 -4.94
CA ALA A 241 -6.91 -6.59 -3.94
C ALA A 241 -5.58 -5.88 -4.25
N HIS A 242 -4.67 -6.50 -5.00
CA HIS A 242 -3.42 -5.86 -5.43
C HIS A 242 -3.59 -4.96 -6.66
N PHE A 243 -4.69 -5.11 -7.39
CA PHE A 243 -4.94 -4.42 -8.65
C PHE A 243 -6.16 -3.47 -8.58
N ALA A 244 -7.12 -3.69 -7.69
CA ALA A 244 -8.24 -2.79 -7.44
C ALA A 244 -7.89 -1.76 -6.34
N PRO A 245 -8.40 -0.52 -6.43
CA PRO A 245 -8.99 0.08 -7.62
C PRO A 245 -7.91 0.41 -8.67
N GLN A 246 -8.25 0.37 -9.96
CA GLN A 246 -7.30 0.75 -11.02
C GLN A 246 -7.15 2.26 -11.19
N THR A 247 -8.17 3.04 -10.82
CA THR A 247 -8.22 4.51 -10.90
C THR A 247 -8.56 5.11 -9.52
N TRP A 248 -8.40 6.42 -9.37
CA TRP A 248 -8.69 7.17 -8.13
C TRP A 248 -9.46 8.46 -8.43
#